data_AF-A0A662F0N1-F1
#
_entry.id   AF-A0A662F0N1-F1
#
_cell.length_a   1.000
_cell.length_b   1.000
_cell.length_c   1.000
_cell.angle_alpha   90.00
_cell.angle_beta   90.00
_cell.angle_gamma   90.00
#
_symmetry.space_group_name_H-M   'P 1'
#
loop_
_entity.id
_entity.type
_entity.pdbx_description
1 polymer ?
#
loop_
_entity_poly.entity_id
_entity_poly.type
_entity_poly.pdbx_seq_one_letter_code
_entity_poly.pdbx_strand_id
1 'polypeptide(L)' 'MIEKILVAYDGSEYSWKALEYACNLSKSLKGVVRAIYVVEISRFHILLSGVMITRDSLLEIGAKLLEEARQKIKEKHG' A
#
# COMPACT_ATOMS: atom_id res chain seq x y z
N MET A 1 -7.67 12.27 -20.15
CA MET A 1 -7.08 12.67 -18.85
C MET A 1 -7.08 11.45 -17.94
N ILE A 2 -6.10 11.30 -17.04
CA ILE A 2 -6.05 10.12 -16.14
C ILE A 2 -6.96 10.38 -14.93
N GLU A 3 -8.03 9.60 -14.80
CA GLU A 3 -9.04 9.77 -13.75
C GLU A 3 -8.74 8.96 -12.48
N LYS A 4 -8.00 7.85 -12.63
CA LYS A 4 -7.70 6.90 -11.55
C LYS A 4 -6.24 6.49 -11.64
N ILE A 5 -5.50 6.67 -10.54
CA ILE A 5 -4.10 6.25 -10.41
C ILE A 5 -4.06 5.07 -9.43
N LEU A 6 -3.53 3.94 -9.88
CA LEU A 6 -3.28 2.77 -9.03
C LEU A 6 -1.80 2.77 -8.61
N VAL A 7 -1.55 2.59 -7.32
CA VAL A 7 -0.20 2.53 -6.74
C VAL A 7 -0.02 1.19 -6.05
N ALA A 8 0.96 0.41 -6.50
CA ALA A 8 1.43 -0.74 -5.74
C ALA A 8 2.15 -0.24 -4.47
N TYR A 9 1.70 -0.73 -3.32
CA TYR A 9 2.19 -0.30 -2.02
C TYR A 9 2.56 -1.53 -1.19
N ASP A 10 3.84 -1.67 -0.87
CA ASP A 10 4.40 -2.80 -0.12
C ASP A 10 4.89 -2.40 1.28
N GLY A 11 4.77 -1.11 1.65
CA GLY A 11 5.25 -0.56 2.92
C GLY A 11 6.70 -0.07 2.89
N SER A 12 7.43 -0.28 1.79
CA SER A 12 8.79 0.24 1.64
C SER A 12 8.81 1.78 1.51
N GLU A 13 9.96 2.40 1.81
CA GLU A 13 10.16 3.84 1.60
C GLU A 13 9.91 4.26 0.14
N TYR A 14 10.27 3.41 -0.81
CA TYR A 14 10.07 3.67 -2.23
C TYR A 14 8.59 3.65 -2.61
N SER A 15 7.83 2.68 -2.11
CA SER A 15 6.37 2.66 -2.34
C SER A 15 5.65 3.83 -1.67
N TRP A 16 6.16 4.31 -0.54
CA TRP A 16 5.71 5.56 0.08
C TRP A 16 5.94 6.78 -0.81
N LYS A 17 7.15 6.95 -1.36
CA LYS A 17 7.43 8.06 -2.30
C LYS A 17 6.57 7.98 -3.56
N ALA A 18 6.31 6.77 -4.06
CA ALA A 18 5.42 6.56 -5.21
C ALA A 18 3.97 6.97 -4.90
N LEU A 19 3.46 6.60 -3.73
CA LEU A 19 2.12 7.00 -3.26
C LEU A 19 2.01 8.51 -3.10
N GLU A 20 3.00 9.13 -2.47
CA GLU A 20 3.07 10.58 -2.30
C GLU A 20 3.06 11.32 -3.64
N TYR A 21 3.89 10.87 -4.58
CA TYR A 21 3.93 11.45 -5.93
C TYR A 21 2.57 11.31 -6.64
N ALA A 22 1.94 10.14 -6.57
CA ALA A 22 0.62 9.91 -7.14
C ALA A 22 -0.46 10.82 -6.55
N CYS A 23 -0.45 11.04 -5.22
CA CYS A 23 -1.36 11.95 -4.55
C CYS A 23 -1.15 13.42 -4.97
N ASN A 24 0.09 13.84 -5.20
CA ASN A 24 0.37 15.18 -5.71
C ASN A 24 -0.08 15.32 -7.18
N LEU A 25 0.21 14.32 -8.00
CA LEU A 25 -0.19 14.30 -9.41
C LEU A 25 -1.73 14.29 -9.57
N SER A 26 -2.45 13.56 -8.72
CA SER A 26 -3.90 13.45 -8.79
C SER A 26 -4.61 14.78 -8.55
N LYS A 27 -4.03 15.70 -7.78
CA LYS A 27 -4.57 17.06 -7.56
C LYS A 27 -4.65 17.84 -8.87
N SER A 28 -3.59 17.81 -9.68
CA SER A 28 -3.57 18.47 -11.00
C SER A 28 -4.52 17.82 -11.99
N LEU A 29 -4.71 16.51 -11.88
CA LEU A 29 -5.55 15.72 -12.79
C LEU A 29 -7.02 15.66 -12.36
N LYS A 30 -7.37 16.19 -11.18
CA LYS A 30 -8.67 16.01 -10.52
C LYS A 30 -9.08 14.52 -10.44
N GLY A 31 -8.10 13.65 -10.28
CA GLY A 31 -8.26 12.20 -10.24
C GLY A 31 -8.23 11.63 -8.83
N VAL A 32 -8.49 10.33 -8.70
CA VAL A 32 -8.40 9.59 -7.43
C VAL A 32 -7.23 8.63 -7.41
N VAL A 33 -6.63 8.43 -6.24
CA VAL A 33 -5.54 7.47 -6.02
C VAL A 33 -6.08 6.26 -5.27
N ARG A 34 -5.69 5.06 -5.71
CA ARG A 34 -5.93 3.80 -5.01
C ARG A 34 -4.61 3.11 -4.76
N ALA A 35 -4.33 2.75 -3.51
CA ALA A 35 -3.17 1.93 -3.17
C ALA A 35 -3.60 0.46 -3.08
N ILE A 36 -2.73 -0.46 -3.49
CA ILE A 36 -2.94 -1.90 -3.41
C ILE A 36 -1.71 -2.60 -2.84
N TYR A 37 -1.95 -3.51 -1.89
CA TYR A 37 -0.95 -4.43 -1.37
C TYR A 37 -1.22 -5.83 -1.93
N VAL A 38 -0.17 -6.55 -2.33
CA VAL A 38 -0.28 -7.86 -2.98
C VAL A 38 0.43 -8.94 -2.15
N VAL A 39 -0.21 -10.10 -2.05
CA VAL A 39 0.19 -11.25 -1.23
C VAL A 39 0.38 -12.45 -2.16
N GLU A 40 1.61 -12.99 -2.26
CA GLU A 40 1.96 -14.08 -3.21
C GLU A 40 1.64 -15.48 -2.65
N ILE A 41 0.36 -15.88 -2.64
CA ILE A 41 -0.16 -17.08 -1.93
C ILE A 41 0.60 -18.40 -2.23
N SER A 42 1.26 -18.54 -3.38
CA SER A 42 1.96 -19.78 -3.79
C SER A 42 3.17 -20.18 -2.93
N ARG A 43 3.67 -19.32 -2.03
CA ARG A 43 4.89 -19.58 -1.23
C ARG A 43 4.66 -19.64 0.29
N PHE A 44 3.40 -19.79 0.74
CA PHE A 44 2.97 -19.26 2.04
C PHE A 44 3.18 -20.10 3.30
N HIS A 45 3.82 -21.27 3.22
CA HIS A 45 4.26 -21.95 4.44
C HIS A 45 5.72 -21.63 4.70
N ILE A 46 5.98 -20.41 5.18
CA ILE A 46 7.32 -19.99 5.59
C ILE A 46 7.36 -20.03 7.11
N LEU A 47 8.15 -20.94 7.66
CA LEU A 47 8.61 -20.86 9.05
C LEU A 47 9.74 -19.85 9.09
N LEU A 48 9.45 -18.65 9.58
CA LEU A 48 10.47 -17.62 9.81
C LEU A 48 10.74 -17.58 11.31
N SER A 49 11.93 -18.03 11.73
CA SER A 49 12.33 -18.02 13.15
C SER A 49 11.33 -18.70 14.10
N GLY A 50 10.71 -19.81 13.66
CA GLY A 50 9.70 -20.54 14.45
C GLY A 50 8.29 -19.93 14.41
N VAL A 51 8.11 -18.79 13.75
CA VAL A 51 6.80 -18.18 13.52
C VAL A 51 6.24 -18.69 12.20
N MET A 52 5.05 -19.29 12.26
CA MET A 52 4.29 -19.66 11.08
C MET A 52 3.65 -18.41 10.50
N ILE A 53 4.19 -17.91 9.39
CA ILE A 53 3.54 -16.83 8.65
C ILE A 53 2.38 -17.45 7.86
N THR A 54 1.16 -16.99 8.14
CA THR A 54 -0.05 -17.45 7.47
C THR A 54 -0.53 -16.42 6.46
N ARG A 55 -1.37 -16.86 5.51
CA ARG A 55 -2.07 -15.96 4.59
C ARG A 55 -2.79 -14.84 5.32
N ASP A 56 -3.52 -15.18 6.38
CA ASP A 56 -4.33 -14.22 7.12
C ASP A 56 -3.45 -13.17 7.82
N SER A 57 -2.31 -13.58 8.40
CA SER A 57 -1.36 -12.64 8.99
C SER A 57 -0.80 -11.64 7.96
N LEU A 58 -0.53 -12.08 6.73
CA LEU A 58 0.00 -11.23 5.67
C LEU A 58 -1.06 -10.30 5.08
N LEU A 59 -2.31 -10.76 5.00
CA LEU A 59 -3.45 -9.88 4.66
C LEU A 59 -3.66 -8.81 5.74
N GLU A 60 -3.54 -9.17 7.01
CA GLU A 60 -3.67 -8.23 8.12
C GLU A 60 -2.55 -7.18 8.12
N ILE A 61 -1.30 -7.60 7.88
CA ILE A 61 -0.16 -6.69 7.73
C ILE A 61 -0.39 -5.73 6.55
N GLY A 62 -0.79 -6.25 5.39
CA GLY A 62 -1.09 -5.42 4.22
C GLY A 62 -2.20 -4.40 4.49
N ALA A 63 -3.27 -4.79 5.19
CA ALA A 63 -4.36 -3.89 5.56
C ALA A 63 -3.88 -2.78 6.51
N LYS A 64 -3.06 -3.12 7.51
CA LYS A 64 -2.46 -2.14 8.44
C LYS A 64 -1.58 -1.13 7.70
N LEU A 65 -0.68 -1.61 6.84
CA LEU A 65 0.20 -0.75 6.03
C LEU A 65 -0.59 0.23 5.16
N LEU A 66 -1.69 -0.23 4.53
CA LEU A 66 -2.54 0.63 3.71
C LEU A 66 -3.30 1.67 4.53
N GLU A 67 -3.80 1.33 5.72
CA GLU A 67 -4.50 2.29 6.58
C GLU A 67 -3.53 3.33 7.15
N GLU A 68 -2.34 2.91 7.60
CA GLU A 68 -1.28 3.82 8.04
C GLU A 68 -0.88 4.80 6.92
N ALA A 69 -0.67 4.28 5.70
CA ALA A 69 -0.37 5.12 4.55
C ALA A 69 -1.49 6.12 4.25
N ARG A 70 -2.76 5.69 4.36
CA ARG A 70 -3.93 6.55 4.19
C ARG A 70 -3.97 7.66 5.24
N GLN A 71 -3.72 7.34 6.50
CA GLN A 71 -3.69 8.32 7.60
C GLN A 71 -2.56 9.33 7.39
N LYS A 72 -1.34 8.85 7.12
CA LYS A 72 -0.18 9.71 6.88
C LYS A 72 -0.37 10.66 5.69
N ILE A 73 -1.01 10.20 4.61
CA ILE A 73 -1.37 11.06 3.48
C ILE A 73 -2.43 12.08 3.87
N LYS A 74 -3.46 11.71 4.65
CA LYS A 74 -4.48 12.64 5.14
C LYS A 74 -3.88 13.71 6.04
N GLU A 75 -2.94 13.38 6.92
CA GLU A 75 -2.25 14.36 7.77
C GLU A 75 -1.39 15.33 6.94
N LYS A 76 -0.79 14.85 5.84
CA LYS A 76 0.09 15.66 4.99
C LYS A 76 -0.65 16.51 3.96
N HIS A 77 -1.86 16.12 3.56
CA HIS A 77 -2.59 16.71 2.44
C HIS A 77 -4.05 17.06 2.74
N GLY A 78 -4.53 16.77 3.95
CA GLY A 78 -5.82 17.21 4.47
C GLY A 78 -5.82 18.67 4.87
#